data_AF-A0A354FNS9-F1
#
_entry.id   AF-A0A354FNS9-F1
#
_cell.length_a   1.000
_cell.length_b   1.000
_cell.length_c   1.000
_cell.angle_alpha   90.00
_cell.angle_beta   90.00
_cell.angle_gamma   90.00
#
_symmetry.space_group_name_H-M   'P 1'
#
loop_
_entity.id
_entity.type
_entity.pdbx_description
1 polymer ?
#
loop_
_entity_poly.entity_id
_entity_poly.type
_entity_poly.pdbx_seq_one_letter_code
_entity_poly.pdbx_strand_id
1 'polypeptide(L)' 'AEPRRQKLIPEFYQAKRSAMAAGALGFSISGAGPSVFGLCEGEESAKRVGEAIAGVFSKGGLENQLYVSRVNQTGVKVIG' A
#
# COMPACT_ATOMS: atom_id res chain seq x y z
N ALA A 1 5.52 -15.93 -7.98
CA ALA A 1 5.63 -15.44 -6.59
C ALA A 1 4.41 -14.63 -6.13
N GLU A 2 3.64 -13.99 -7.00
CA GLU A 2 2.37 -13.30 -6.64
C GLU A 2 1.07 -14.15 -6.72
N PRO A 3 0.86 -15.06 -7.70
CA PRO A 3 -0.46 -15.67 -7.98
C PRO A 3 -1.10 -16.49 -6.86
N ARG A 4 -0.30 -16.99 -5.90
CA ARG A 4 -0.80 -17.85 -4.81
C ARG A 4 -1.13 -17.09 -3.52
N ARG A 5 -0.54 -15.91 -3.29
CA ARG A 5 -0.62 -15.20 -1.99
C ARG A 5 -1.64 -14.08 -1.95
N GLN A 6 -2.05 -13.56 -3.11
CA GLN A 6 -3.12 -12.57 -3.21
C GLN A 6 -4.46 -13.07 -2.61
N LYS A 7 -4.69 -14.39 -2.63
CA LYS A 7 -5.88 -15.03 -2.02
C LYS A 7 -5.91 -14.92 -0.49
N LEU A 8 -4.79 -14.61 0.15
CA LEU A 8 -4.66 -14.53 1.61
C LEU A 8 -4.84 -13.10 2.13
N ILE A 9 -4.87 -12.11 1.25
CA ILE A 9 -5.09 -10.70 1.61
C ILE A 9 -6.52 -10.36 1.19
N PRO A 10 -7.46 -10.21 2.14
CA PRO A 10 -8.81 -9.82 1.81
C PRO A 10 -8.81 -8.48 1.05
N GLU A 11 -9.75 -8.32 0.13
CA GLU A 11 -9.88 -7.12 -0.70
C GLU A 11 -8.66 -6.73 -1.57
N PHE A 12 -7.63 -7.58 -1.70
CA PHE A 12 -6.40 -7.24 -2.43
C PHE A 12 -6.65 -6.69 -3.83
N TYR A 13 -7.51 -7.35 -4.61
CA TYR A 13 -7.82 -6.89 -5.96
C TYR A 13 -8.66 -5.61 -5.99
N GLN A 14 -9.51 -5.39 -4.99
CA GLN A 14 -10.26 -4.15 -4.86
C GLN A 14 -9.32 -3.00 -4.48
N ALA A 15 -8.42 -3.22 -3.54
CA ALA A 15 -7.37 -2.27 -3.15
C ALA A 15 -6.45 -1.95 -4.34
N LYS A 16 -6.04 -2.95 -5.13
CA LYS A 16 -5.29 -2.74 -6.37
C LYS A 16 -6.03 -1.83 -7.35
N ARG A 17 -7.30 -2.12 -7.63
CA ARG A 17 -8.11 -1.27 -8.54
C ARG A 17 -8.25 0.15 -8.02
N SER A 18 -8.51 0.31 -6.71
CA SER A 18 -8.63 1.61 -6.05
C SER A 18 -7.32 2.41 -6.15
N ALA A 19 -6.18 1.76 -5.88
CA ALA A 19 -4.86 2.36 -5.99
C ALA A 19 -4.56 2.85 -7.41
N MET A 20 -4.77 1.99 -8.42
CA MET A 20 -4.53 2.35 -9.82
C MET A 20 -5.44 3.50 -10.27
N ALA A 21 -6.72 3.49 -9.87
CA ALA A 21 -7.67 4.55 -10.19
C ALA A 21 -7.31 5.90 -9.50
N ALA A 22 -6.67 5.85 -8.33
CA ALA A 22 -6.22 7.02 -7.59
C ALA A 22 -4.88 7.61 -8.09
N GLY A 23 -4.23 6.96 -9.07
CA GLY A 23 -3.01 7.43 -9.71
C GLY A 23 -1.72 6.73 -9.27
N ALA A 24 -1.81 5.51 -8.72
CA ALA A 24 -0.62 4.71 -8.45
C ALA A 24 0.09 4.30 -9.76
N LEU A 25 1.42 4.41 -9.77
CA LEU A 25 2.29 3.88 -10.83
C LEU A 25 2.35 2.35 -10.79
N GLY A 26 2.21 1.78 -9.60
CA GLY A 26 2.18 0.34 -9.37
C GLY A 26 1.65 0.00 -7.99
N PHE A 27 1.15 -1.22 -7.84
CA PHE A 27 0.62 -1.74 -6.59
C PHE A 27 0.95 -3.23 -6.46
N SER A 28 1.46 -3.64 -5.31
CA SER A 28 1.69 -5.06 -5.01
C SER A 28 1.78 -5.33 -3.50
N ILE A 29 2.09 -6.57 -3.14
CA ILE A 29 2.30 -7.03 -1.77
C ILE A 29 3.69 -6.56 -1.31
N SER A 30 3.76 -6.00 -0.11
CA SER A 30 5.03 -5.67 0.53
C SER A 30 5.62 -6.92 1.20
N GLY A 31 6.77 -7.38 0.71
CA GLY A 31 7.43 -8.59 1.19
C GLY A 31 6.54 -9.84 1.06
N ALA A 32 6.24 -10.49 2.19
CA ALA A 32 5.38 -11.66 2.24
C ALA A 32 3.88 -11.33 2.46
N GLY A 33 3.54 -10.06 2.70
CA GLY A 33 2.22 -9.64 3.16
C GLY A 33 2.06 -9.74 4.69
N PRO A 34 0.91 -9.32 5.26
CA PRO A 34 -0.31 -8.88 4.57
C PRO A 34 -0.28 -7.42 4.08
N SER A 35 0.77 -6.66 4.41
CA SER A 35 0.90 -5.28 3.95
C SER A 35 0.98 -5.20 2.43
N VAL A 36 0.37 -4.15 1.88
CA VAL A 36 0.46 -3.78 0.46
C VAL A 36 1.19 -2.46 0.33
N PHE A 37 1.70 -2.15 -0.86
CA PHE A 37 2.30 -0.85 -1.16
C PHE A 37 1.84 -0.35 -2.52
N GLY A 38 1.79 0.98 -2.64
CA GLY A 38 1.59 1.70 -3.90
C GLY A 38 2.78 2.58 -4.22
N LEU A 39 3.33 2.47 -5.43
CA LEU A 39 4.34 3.39 -5.95
C LEU A 39 3.62 4.60 -6.55
N CYS A 40 4.03 5.80 -6.16
CA CYS A 40 3.35 7.04 -6.57
C CYS A 40 4.38 8.11 -6.94
N GLU A 41 4.01 9.00 -7.85
CA GLU A 41 4.83 10.17 -8.18
C GLU A 41 4.48 11.33 -7.24
N GLY A 42 5.36 11.58 -6.27
CA GLY A 42 5.20 12.66 -5.31
C GLY A 42 4.28 12.34 -4.12
N GLU A 43 4.37 13.18 -3.09
CA GLU A 43 3.69 12.98 -1.81
C GLU A 43 2.17 13.15 -1.91
N GLU A 44 1.69 14.08 -2.72
CA GLU A 44 0.26 14.32 -2.90
C GLU A 44 -0.43 13.09 -3.52
N SER A 45 0.16 12.52 -4.57
CA SER A 45 -0.34 11.28 -5.16
C SER A 45 -0.27 10.12 -4.17
N ALA A 46 0.82 10.02 -3.41
CA ALA A 46 0.97 8.97 -2.40
C ALA A 46 -0.08 9.03 -1.29
N LYS A 47 -0.44 10.22 -0.80
CA LYS A 47 -1.51 10.40 0.19
C LYS A 47 -2.87 9.96 -0.36
N ARG A 48 -3.21 10.44 -1.56
CA ARG A 48 -4.48 10.12 -2.24
C ARG A 48 -4.63 8.62 -2.49
N VAL A 49 -3.59 7.98 -3.02
CA VAL A 49 -3.54 6.53 -3.25
C VAL A 49 -3.63 5.77 -1.92
N GLY A 50 -2.89 6.23 -0.91
CA GLY A 50 -2.90 5.65 0.44
C GLY A 50 -4.30 5.63 1.06
N GLU A 51 -5.00 6.77 1.03
CA GLU A 51 -6.38 6.90 1.51
C GLU A 51 -7.35 6.02 0.72
N ALA A 52 -7.18 5.94 -0.60
CA ALA A 52 -8.02 5.10 -1.46
C ALA A 52 -7.86 3.59 -1.15
N ILE A 53 -6.65 3.15 -0.78
CA ILE A 53 -6.38 1.77 -0.35
C ILE A 53 -6.92 1.53 1.06
N ALA A 54 -6.61 2.42 2.01
CA ALA A 54 -7.07 2.34 3.40
C ALA A 54 -8.59 2.28 3.47
N GLY A 55 -9.28 3.10 2.68
CA GLY A 55 -10.73 3.13 2.59
C GLY A 55 -11.35 1.82 2.08
N VAL A 56 -10.66 1.09 1.19
CA VAL A 56 -11.11 -0.25 0.77
C VAL A 56 -11.07 -1.22 1.95
N PHE A 57 -9.96 -1.28 2.66
CA PHE A 57 -9.81 -2.19 3.80
C PHE A 57 -10.77 -1.85 4.94
N SER A 58 -10.92 -0.57 5.29
CA SER A 58 -11.87 -0.13 6.31
C SER A 58 -13.33 -0.47 5.95
N LYS A 59 -13.73 -0.32 4.67
CA LYS A 59 -15.07 -0.73 4.21
C LYS A 59 -15.27 -2.26 4.28
N GLY A 60 -14.19 -3.02 4.11
CA GLY A 60 -14.17 -4.47 4.35
C GLY A 60 -14.13 -4.86 5.83
N GLY A 61 -14.21 -3.90 6.76
CA GLY A 61 -14.17 -4.15 8.21
C GLY A 61 -12.76 -4.44 8.75
N LEU A 62 -11.71 -4.10 8.01
CA LEU A 62 -10.33 -4.32 8.41
C LEU A 62 -9.71 -3.03 8.96
N GLU A 63 -9.21 -3.12 10.20
CA GLU A 63 -8.31 -2.12 10.75
C GLU A 63 -7.00 -2.07 9.94
N ASN A 64 -6.50 -0.87 9.71
CA ASN A 64 -5.30 -0.67 8.91
C ASN A 64 -4.54 0.59 9.34
N GLN A 65 -3.25 0.63 9.00
CA GLN A 65 -2.36 1.77 9.22
C GLN A 65 -1.80 2.22 7.88
N LEU A 66 -1.81 3.54 7.65
CA LEU A 66 -1.30 4.15 6.43
C LEU A 66 0.03 4.85 6.71
N TYR A 67 1.04 4.54 5.89
CA TYR A 67 2.33 5.21 5.90
C TYR A 67 2.62 5.78 4.52
N VAL A 68 3.05 7.05 4.47
CA VAL A 68 3.54 7.70 3.26
C VAL A 68 4.97 8.12 3.51
N SER A 69 5.89 7.61 2.69
CA SER A 69 7.31 7.93 2.81
C SER A 69 8.02 7.86 1.46
N ARG A 70 9.18 8.53 1.39
CA ARG A 70 10.15 8.32 0.32
C ARG A 70 11.03 7.12 0.67
N VAL A 71 11.73 6.59 -0.32
CA VAL A 71 12.78 5.59 -0.09
C VAL A 71 13.82 6.19 0.88
N ASN A 72 14.07 5.49 1.98
CA ASN A 72 15.08 5.90 2.96
C ASN A 72 16.48 5.75 2.34
N GLN A 73 17.20 6.86 2.20
CA GLN A 73 18.55 6.88 1.63
C GLN A 73 19.67 6.68 2.67
N THR A 74 19.37 6.82 3.96
CA THR A 74 20.36 6.72 5.05
C THR A 74 20.46 5.31 5.62
N GLY A 75 19.38 4.53 5.56
CA GLY A 75 19.32 3.20 6.15
C GLY A 75 19.21 3.25 7.68
N VAL A 76 20.06 2.47 8.36
CA VAL A 76 20.05 2.35 9.83
C VAL A 76 20.60 3.61 10.51
N LYS A 77 19.98 4.00 11.64
CA LYS A 77 20.42 5.12 12.48
C LYS A 77 20.34 4.73 13.96
N VAL A 78 21.41 5.00 14.73
CA VAL A 78 21.41 4.85 16.19
C VAL A 78 20.62 6.01 16.80
N ILE A 79 19.67 5.68 17.68
CA ILE A 79 18.87 6.65 18.42
C ILE A 79 19.38 6.64 19.85
N GLY A 80 19.85 7.80 20.34
CA GLY A 80 20.33 8.00 21.71
C GLY A 80 19.23 8.49 22.64
#